data_AF-A0A9D6WDE6-F1
#
_entry.id   AF-A0A9D6WDE6-F1
#
_cell.length_a   1.000
_cell.length_b   1.000
_cell.length_c   1.000
_cell.angle_alpha   90.00
_cell.angle_beta   90.00
_cell.angle_gamma   90.00
#
_symmetry.space_group_name_H-M   'P 1'
#
loop_
_entity.id
_entity.type
_entity.pdbx_description
1 polymer ?
#
loop_
_entity_poly.entity_id
_entity_poly.type
_entity_poly.pdbx_seq_one_letter_code
_entity_poly.pdbx_strand_id
1 'polypeptide(L)'
;MRRLLAVACAGLLALAAAADARVVVFGKRCPPRDTGAGWPAELAALRARPNAEASEDARTLAIALPAQSEAWYYTKAGHPAHPAKAHKIISVIENRAVKVHVEGTFNGSKRAFYTWLKGLSQDDRLGVAPRP
;
A
#
# COMPACT_ATOMS: atom_id res chain seq x y z
N MET A 1 -14.29 -4.32 10.94
CA MET A 1 -12.96 -4.94 10.83
C MET A 1 -12.04 -4.14 9.89
N ARG A 2 -11.66 -2.90 10.26
CA ARG A 2 -10.78 -2.00 9.47
C ARG A 2 -9.38 -1.81 10.10
N ARG A 3 -9.10 -2.48 11.22
CA ARG A 3 -7.97 -2.14 12.09
C ARG A 3 -6.64 -2.78 11.68
N LEU A 4 -6.63 -3.89 10.94
CA LEU A 4 -5.40 -4.67 10.68
C LEU A 4 -4.55 -4.09 9.53
N LEU A 5 -5.17 -3.71 8.41
CA LEU A 5 -4.48 -3.03 7.29
C LEU A 5 -3.93 -1.64 7.66
N ALA A 6 -4.54 -1.00 8.67
CA ALA A 6 -4.08 0.29 9.18
C ALA A 6 -2.75 0.19 9.94
N VAL A 7 -2.37 -0.96 10.52
CA VAL A 7 -1.16 -1.08 11.35
C VAL A 7 0.12 -1.00 10.51
N ALA A 8 0.13 -1.69 9.36
CA ALA A 8 1.27 -1.75 8.44
C ALA A 8 1.63 -0.37 7.86
N CYS A 9 0.64 0.50 7.62
CA CYS A 9 0.89 1.89 7.23
C CYS A 9 1.07 2.83 8.43
N ALA A 10 0.42 2.57 9.57
CA ALA A 10 0.52 3.43 10.75
C ALA A 10 1.93 3.43 11.35
N GLY A 11 2.66 2.31 11.34
CA GLY A 11 4.06 2.29 11.81
C GLY A 11 4.99 3.15 10.95
N LEU A 12 4.81 3.09 9.63
CA LEU A 12 5.57 3.88 8.66
C LEU A 12 5.22 5.37 8.68
N LEU A 13 3.96 5.68 8.98
CA LEU A 13 3.44 7.04 9.03
C LEU A 13 3.60 7.70 10.41
N ALA A 14 3.75 6.93 11.49
CA ALA A 14 4.02 7.44 12.84
C ALA A 14 5.38 8.15 12.92
N LEU A 15 6.38 7.67 12.17
CA LEU A 15 7.68 8.37 12.04
C LEU A 15 7.53 9.78 11.42
N ALA A 16 6.51 9.98 10.59
CA ALA A 16 6.21 11.27 9.98
C ALA A 16 5.22 12.13 10.78
N ALA A 17 4.29 11.51 11.51
CA ALA A 17 3.35 12.22 12.39
C ALA A 17 4.07 12.89 13.57
N ALA A 18 5.20 12.35 14.02
CA ALA A 18 6.09 13.01 14.99
C ALA A 18 6.73 14.30 14.45
N ALA A 19 6.56 14.62 13.17
CA ALA A 19 7.27 15.68 12.48
C ALA A 19 6.37 16.82 11.93
N ASP A 20 5.05 16.85 12.22
CA ASP A 20 4.11 17.80 11.59
C ASP A 20 4.14 17.73 10.04
N ALA A 21 4.34 16.52 9.53
CA ALA A 21 4.53 16.27 8.12
C ALA A 21 3.26 16.50 7.28
N ARG A 22 3.32 17.40 6.29
CA ARG A 22 2.28 17.48 5.25
C ARG A 22 2.41 16.30 4.29
N VAL A 23 1.37 15.48 4.14
CA VAL A 23 1.37 14.37 3.17
C VAL A 23 1.02 14.89 1.77
N VAL A 24 1.96 14.75 0.83
CA VAL A 24 1.77 15.06 -0.58
C VAL A 24 1.80 13.75 -1.38
N VAL A 25 0.65 13.33 -1.90
CA VAL A 25 0.54 12.11 -2.71
C VAL A 25 0.92 12.46 -4.16
N PHE A 26 2.04 11.91 -4.64
CA PHE A 26 2.56 12.18 -5.98
C PHE A 26 2.48 10.91 -6.83
N GLY A 27 1.84 11.03 -7.99
CA GLY A 27 1.94 10.06 -9.08
C GLY A 27 1.19 8.74 -8.86
N LYS A 28 0.32 8.42 -9.82
CA LYS A 28 -0.17 7.05 -10.04
C LYS A 28 0.44 6.58 -11.34
N ARG A 29 1.46 5.72 -11.28
CA ARG A 29 1.97 5.06 -12.48
C ARG A 29 1.27 3.71 -12.62
N CYS A 30 0.58 3.51 -13.74
CA CYS A 30 -0.15 2.28 -14.02
C CYS A 30 0.47 1.63 -15.27
N PRO A 31 1.44 0.71 -15.11
CA PRO A 31 2.02 -0.05 -16.22
C PRO A 31 1.03 -1.13 -16.74
N PRO A 32 1.34 -1.84 -17.85
CA PRO A 32 0.35 -2.62 -18.61
C PRO A 32 -0.21 -3.82 -17.83
N ARG A 33 -1.25 -4.46 -18.40
CA ARG A 33 -1.85 -5.70 -17.87
C ARG A 33 -0.77 -6.72 -17.51
N ASP A 34 -0.75 -7.14 -16.26
CA ASP A 34 0.12 -8.20 -15.73
C ASP A 34 -0.75 -9.40 -15.38
N THR A 35 -0.45 -10.57 -15.95
CA THR A 35 -1.23 -11.79 -15.75
C THR A 35 -1.20 -12.31 -14.31
N GLY A 36 -0.24 -11.86 -13.51
CA GLY A 36 -0.11 -12.25 -12.11
C GLY A 36 0.60 -13.58 -11.88
N ALA A 37 1.11 -14.22 -12.93
CA ALA A 37 1.76 -15.53 -12.85
C ALA A 37 2.99 -15.55 -11.90
N GLY A 38 3.70 -14.43 -11.77
CA GLY A 38 4.87 -14.29 -10.88
C GLY A 38 4.56 -13.88 -9.44
N TRP A 39 3.29 -13.56 -9.11
CA TRP A 39 2.96 -12.97 -7.81
C TRP A 39 3.15 -13.92 -6.63
N PRO A 40 2.89 -15.25 -6.71
CA PRO A 40 3.16 -16.14 -5.59
C PRO A 40 4.64 -16.16 -5.19
N ALA A 41 5.56 -16.14 -6.16
CA ALA A 41 7.00 -16.10 -5.91
C ALA A 41 7.44 -14.73 -5.35
N GLU A 42 6.92 -13.64 -5.91
CA GLU A 42 7.13 -12.27 -5.39
C GLU A 42 6.66 -12.14 -3.94
N LEU A 43 5.45 -12.63 -3.64
CA LEU A 43 4.88 -12.65 -2.29
C LEU A 43 5.74 -13.45 -1.30
N ALA A 44 6.22 -14.63 -1.71
CA ALA A 44 7.12 -15.45 -0.90
C ALA A 44 8.44 -14.70 -0.63
N ALA A 45 9.03 -14.09 -1.65
CA ALA A 45 10.25 -13.30 -1.52
C ALA A 45 10.06 -12.08 -0.62
N LEU A 46 8.93 -11.38 -0.71
CA LEU A 46 8.59 -10.24 0.15
C LEU A 46 8.40 -10.67 1.61
N ARG A 47 7.72 -11.78 1.86
CA ARG A 47 7.53 -12.35 3.22
C ARG A 47 8.83 -12.83 3.85
N ALA A 48 9.78 -13.28 3.03
CA ALA A 48 11.08 -13.72 3.51
C ALA A 48 12.02 -12.55 3.89
N ARG A 49 11.65 -11.30 3.60
CA ARG A 49 12.48 -10.14 3.95
C ARG A 49 12.50 -9.94 5.47
N PRO A 50 13.64 -9.54 6.04
CA PRO A 50 13.72 -9.18 7.46
C PRO A 50 12.79 -8.01 7.76
N ASN A 51 12.08 -8.08 8.89
CA ASN A 51 11.08 -7.10 9.33
C ASN A 51 9.85 -6.97 8.40
N ALA A 52 9.60 -7.94 7.53
CA ALA A 52 8.37 -7.97 6.76
C ALA A 52 7.16 -8.20 7.67
N GLU A 53 6.19 -7.31 7.59
CA GLU A 53 4.93 -7.39 8.33
C GLU A 53 3.81 -7.75 7.37
N ALA A 54 3.33 -8.99 7.44
CA ALA A 54 2.18 -9.43 6.65
C ALA A 54 0.88 -9.18 7.42
N SER A 55 -0.10 -8.57 6.77
CA SER A 55 -1.47 -8.47 7.26
C SER A 55 -2.44 -8.84 6.16
N GLU A 56 -3.55 -9.49 6.50
CA GLU A 56 -4.53 -9.86 5.50
C GLU A 56 -5.95 -9.77 6.03
N ASP A 57 -6.87 -9.51 5.11
CA ASP A 57 -8.30 -9.68 5.32
C ASP A 57 -8.87 -10.67 4.29
N ALA A 58 -10.20 -10.75 4.24
CA ALA A 58 -10.92 -11.66 3.35
C ALA A 58 -10.67 -11.39 1.86
N ARG A 59 -10.23 -10.19 1.47
CA ARG A 59 -10.15 -9.76 0.07
C ARG A 59 -8.81 -9.15 -0.33
N THR A 60 -7.93 -8.85 0.63
CA THR A 60 -6.64 -8.21 0.38
C THR A 60 -5.57 -8.78 1.30
N LEU A 61 -4.37 -8.91 0.75
CA LEU A 61 -3.13 -9.20 1.47
C LEU A 61 -2.23 -7.97 1.36
N ALA A 62 -1.66 -7.53 2.47
CA ALA A 62 -0.67 -6.49 2.52
C ALA A 62 0.62 -7.01 3.15
N ILE A 63 1.76 -6.58 2.61
CA ILE A 63 3.09 -6.79 3.18
C ILE A 63 3.72 -5.43 3.35
N ALA A 64 3.91 -4.98 4.59
CA ALA A 64 4.70 -3.81 4.90
C ALA A 64 6.16 -4.20 5.08
N LEU A 65 7.02 -3.30 4.64
CA LEU A 65 8.47 -3.39 4.70
C LEU A 65 8.98 -2.10 5.36
N PRO A 66 8.87 -1.98 6.70
CA PRO A 66 9.11 -0.72 7.40
C PRO A 66 10.53 -0.18 7.18
N ALA A 67 11.52 -1.07 7.17
CA ALA A 67 12.92 -0.72 6.95
C ALA A 67 13.18 -0.10 5.56
N GLN A 68 12.34 -0.40 4.56
CA GLN A 68 12.44 0.13 3.21
C GLN A 68 11.45 1.29 2.94
N SER A 69 10.59 1.62 3.90
CA SER A 69 9.49 2.55 3.69
C SER A 69 8.53 2.14 2.56
N GLU A 70 8.26 0.85 2.46
CA GLU A 70 7.42 0.28 1.40
C GLU A 70 6.24 -0.52 1.96
N ALA A 71 5.17 -0.59 1.16
CA ALA A 71 4.08 -1.52 1.37
C ALA A 71 3.59 -2.09 0.03
N TRP A 72 3.34 -3.39 0.00
CA TRP A 72 2.80 -4.11 -1.14
C TRP A 72 1.40 -4.61 -0.82
N TYR A 73 0.47 -4.47 -1.76
CA TYR A 73 -0.93 -4.86 -1.62
C TYR A 73 -1.31 -5.79 -2.77
N TYR A 74 -2.04 -6.85 -2.46
CA TYR A 74 -2.50 -7.84 -3.42
C TYR A 74 -3.98 -8.13 -3.16
N THR A 75 -4.77 -8.15 -4.22
CA THR A 75 -6.18 -8.54 -4.14
C THR A 75 -6.31 -10.07 -4.19
N LYS A 76 -7.19 -10.63 -3.36
CA LYS A 76 -7.52 -12.07 -3.36
C LYS A 76 -8.70 -12.35 -4.31
N ALA A 77 -8.89 -13.62 -4.66
CA ALA A 77 -10.07 -14.06 -5.41
C ALA A 77 -11.36 -13.59 -4.72
N GLY A 78 -12.34 -13.10 -5.50
CA GLY A 78 -13.57 -12.50 -4.99
C GLY A 78 -13.48 -10.99 -4.71
N HIS A 79 -12.30 -10.37 -4.78
CA HIS A 79 -12.19 -8.92 -4.79
C HIS A 79 -12.58 -8.36 -6.19
N PRO A 80 -13.39 -7.29 -6.30
CA PRO A 80 -13.83 -6.77 -7.60
C PRO A 80 -12.72 -6.31 -8.56
N ALA A 81 -11.56 -5.94 -8.01
CA ALA A 81 -10.38 -5.57 -8.79
C ALA A 81 -9.42 -6.74 -9.06
N HIS A 82 -9.70 -7.94 -8.55
CA HIS A 82 -8.82 -9.09 -8.73
C HIS A 82 -8.75 -9.52 -10.21
N PRO A 83 -7.58 -9.96 -10.70
CA PRO A 83 -6.25 -9.80 -10.10
C PRO A 83 -5.73 -8.36 -10.19
N ALA A 84 -5.28 -7.81 -9.07
CA ALA A 84 -4.58 -6.54 -8.97
C ALA A 84 -3.57 -6.52 -7.81
N LYS A 85 -2.48 -5.78 -8.00
CA LYS A 85 -1.51 -5.42 -6.97
C LYS A 85 -1.19 -3.93 -6.98
N ALA A 86 -0.76 -3.42 -5.83
CA ALA A 86 -0.24 -2.06 -5.69
C ALA A 86 1.05 -2.08 -4.87
N HIS A 87 2.03 -1.30 -5.29
CA HIS A 87 3.27 -1.04 -4.56
C HIS A 87 3.29 0.42 -4.13
N LYS A 88 3.54 0.63 -2.86
CA LYS A 88 3.54 1.93 -2.23
C LYS A 88 4.91 2.20 -1.65
N ILE A 89 5.45 3.36 -1.96
CA ILE A 89 6.73 3.84 -1.45
C ILE A 89 6.47 5.15 -0.72
N ILE A 90 6.94 5.24 0.51
CA ILE A 90 6.83 6.41 1.38
C ILE A 90 8.22 7.03 1.46
N SER A 91 8.34 8.31 1.14
CA SER A 91 9.58 9.06 1.29
C SER A 91 9.33 10.35 2.05
N VAL A 92 10.25 10.70 2.95
CA VAL A 92 10.26 12.01 3.59
C VAL A 92 11.02 12.96 2.67
N ILE A 93 10.40 14.08 2.31
CA ILE A 93 10.99 15.14 1.51
C ILE A 93 11.26 16.37 2.38
N GLU A 94 11.98 17.35 1.84
CA GLU A 94 12.32 18.60 2.53
C GLU A 94 11.07 19.27 3.16
N ASN A 95 11.27 19.98 4.27
CA ASN A 95 10.22 20.55 5.12
C ASN A 95 9.32 19.52 5.80
N ARG A 96 9.86 18.33 6.08
CA ARG A 96 9.18 17.24 6.78
C ARG A 96 7.93 16.73 6.04
N ALA A 97 7.71 17.09 4.77
CA ALA A 97 6.57 16.56 4.04
C ALA A 97 6.78 15.08 3.72
N VAL A 98 5.70 14.29 3.68
CA VAL A 98 5.74 12.89 3.25
C VAL A 98 5.25 12.80 1.83
N LYS A 99 6.10 12.30 0.94
CA LYS A 99 5.72 11.88 -0.39
C LYS A 99 5.28 10.42 -0.37
N VAL A 100 4.07 10.17 -0.83
CA VAL A 100 3.58 8.81 -1.09
C VAL A 100 3.51 8.60 -2.59
N HIS A 101 4.30 7.66 -3.09
CA HIS A 101 4.25 7.19 -4.47
C HIS A 101 3.52 5.85 -4.52
N VAL A 102 2.58 5.71 -5.45
CA VAL A 102 1.81 4.46 -5.60
C VAL A 102 1.86 4.00 -7.05
N GLU A 103 2.33 2.78 -7.23
CA GLU A 103 2.31 2.04 -8.48
C GLU A 103 1.31 0.90 -8.38
N GLY A 104 0.69 0.51 -9.48
CA GLY A 104 -0.16 -0.67 -9.45
C GLY A 104 -0.42 -1.27 -10.81
N THR A 105 -0.67 -2.56 -10.80
CA THR A 105 -0.98 -3.37 -11.97
C THR A 105 -2.30 -4.10 -11.74
N PHE A 106 -3.02 -4.35 -12.83
CA PHE A 106 -4.30 -5.06 -12.80
C PHE A 106 -4.46 -5.90 -14.07
N ASN A 107 -5.18 -7.00 -13.94
CA ASN A 107 -5.63 -7.83 -15.05
C ASN A 107 -7.09 -8.24 -14.84
N GLY A 108 -7.93 -7.21 -14.71
CA GLY A 108 -9.37 -7.33 -14.45
C GLY A 108 -10.09 -6.01 -14.77
N SER A 109 -11.09 -5.66 -13.97
CA SER A 109 -11.85 -4.42 -14.18
C SER A 109 -11.01 -3.17 -13.85
N LYS A 110 -10.68 -2.37 -14.88
CA LYS A 110 -9.99 -1.08 -14.74
C LYS A 110 -10.70 -0.15 -13.75
N ARG A 111 -12.04 -0.07 -13.84
CA ARG A 111 -12.85 0.77 -12.93
C ARG A 111 -12.75 0.29 -11.48
N ALA A 112 -12.85 -1.02 -11.25
CA ALA A 112 -12.72 -1.58 -9.90
C ALA A 112 -11.32 -1.35 -9.34
N PHE A 113 -10.28 -1.52 -10.16
CA PHE A 113 -8.90 -1.24 -9.80
C PHE A 113 -8.69 0.21 -9.36
N TYR A 114 -9.12 1.21 -10.14
CA TYR A 114 -8.97 2.61 -9.72
C TYR A 114 -9.76 2.96 -8.46
N THR A 115 -10.94 2.35 -8.29
CA THR A 115 -11.75 2.52 -7.08
C THR A 115 -11.01 1.98 -5.85
N TRP A 116 -10.46 0.77 -5.96
CA TRP A 116 -9.64 0.16 -4.93
C TRP A 116 -8.39 0.98 -4.61
N LEU A 117 -7.64 1.39 -5.63
CA LEU A 117 -6.43 2.20 -5.47
C LEU A 117 -6.72 3.56 -4.83
N LYS A 118 -7.88 4.17 -5.10
CA LYS A 118 -8.34 5.39 -4.43
C LYS A 118 -8.62 5.15 -2.94
N GLY A 119 -9.19 3.99 -2.59
CA GLY A 119 -9.41 3.58 -1.20
C GLY A 119 -8.10 3.49 -0.42
N LEU A 120 -7.08 2.84 -0.97
CA LEU A 120 -5.74 2.75 -0.35
C LEU A 120 -5.16 4.14 -0.04
N SER A 121 -5.25 5.09 -0.98
CA SER A 121 -4.77 6.47 -0.75
C SER A 121 -5.56 7.25 0.30
N GLN A 122 -6.81 6.87 0.59
CA GLN A 122 -7.63 7.52 1.63
C GLN A 122 -7.26 7.00 3.02
N ASP A 123 -7.03 5.70 3.16
CA ASP A 123 -6.56 5.10 4.43
C ASP A 123 -5.23 5.73 4.89
N ASP A 124 -4.37 6.08 3.94
CA ASP A 124 -3.10 6.78 4.21
C ASP A 124 -3.29 8.15 4.86
N ARG A 125 -4.31 8.90 4.43
CA ARG A 125 -4.62 10.20 5.02
C ARG A 125 -5.18 10.07 6.43
N LEU A 126 -5.94 9.01 6.67
CA LEU A 126 -6.56 8.73 7.97
C LEU A 126 -5.59 8.14 8.98
N GLY A 127 -4.58 7.38 8.53
CA GLY A 127 -3.51 6.83 9.38
C GLY A 127 -2.51 7.87 9.91
N VAL A 128 -2.49 9.08 9.34
CA VAL A 128 -1.61 10.21 9.74
C VAL A 128 -2.33 11.23 10.61
N ALA A 129 -3.67 11.21 10.67
CA ALA A 129 -4.39 12.14 11.53
C ALA A 129 -3.97 11.89 13.00
N PRO A 130 -3.50 12.91 13.74
CA PRO A 130 -3.22 12.76 15.15
C PRO A 130 -4.51 12.26 15.82
N ARG A 131 -4.41 11.11 16.52
CA ARG A 131 -5.54 10.68 17.34
C ARG A 131 -5.69 11.70 18.49
N PRO A 132 -6.92 12.14 18.81
CA PRO A 132 -7.16 13.02 19.95
C PRO A 132 -6.71 12.35 21.25
#